data_AF-A0A354WL04-F1
#
_entry.id   AF-A0A354WL04-F1
#
_cell.length_a   1.000
_cell.length_b   1.000
_cell.length_c   1.000
_cell.angle_alpha   90.00
_cell.angle_beta   90.00
_cell.angle_gamma   90.00
#
_symmetry.space_group_name_H-M   'P 1'
#
loop_
_entity.id
_entity.type
_entity.pdbx_description
1 polymer ?
#
loop_
_entity_poly.entity_id
_entity_poly.type
_entity_poly.pdbx_seq_one_letter_code
_entity_poly.pdbx_strand_id
1 'polypeptide(L)'
;MSTIPTEITAATEGPLDIASIKSIMDGFDPASLLPDLSKVFGSLVGVCRIAVMIGPVITLILGLAYLFFAPKEANYYFGYRCYFGMGSVRAWRFTQRIAGMILGGLGLILTVITAIVTAGYGSMDPMDMVWSAVSCLTWEAVLLLIGTIAINLIAMANFDAKGEYRRKAGKPKNPPR
;
A
#
# COMPACT_ATOMS: atom_id res chain seq x y z
N MET A 1 -24.46 -71.03 34.11
CA MET A 1 -23.80 -70.29 33.00
C MET A 1 -24.83 -70.16 31.89
N SER A 2 -25.43 -68.98 31.71
CA SER A 2 -26.20 -68.64 30.51
C SER A 2 -26.36 -67.13 30.44
N THR A 3 -25.97 -66.58 29.30
CA THR A 3 -25.62 -65.19 29.01
C THR A 3 -26.84 -64.31 28.73
N ILE A 4 -26.76 -63.05 29.16
CA ILE A 4 -27.65 -61.94 28.77
C ILE A 4 -27.52 -61.74 27.26
N PRO A 5 -28.61 -61.61 26.47
CA PRO A 5 -28.48 -61.17 25.09
C PRO A 5 -28.36 -59.65 25.07
N THR A 6 -27.21 -59.19 24.59
CA THR A 6 -26.93 -57.81 24.18
C THR A 6 -27.81 -57.48 22.97
N GLU A 7 -28.75 -56.54 23.12
CA GLU A 7 -29.39 -55.92 21.96
C GLU A 7 -28.36 -55.04 21.23
N ILE A 8 -27.85 -55.56 20.12
CA ILE A 8 -27.15 -54.75 19.13
C ILE A 8 -28.26 -54.10 18.30
N THR A 9 -28.59 -52.84 18.58
CA THR A 9 -29.42 -52.02 17.70
C THR A 9 -28.66 -51.83 16.40
N ALA A 10 -28.84 -52.76 15.46
CA ALA A 10 -28.45 -52.56 14.09
C ALA A 10 -29.22 -51.34 13.58
N ALA A 11 -28.50 -50.26 13.30
CA ALA A 11 -29.04 -49.16 12.53
C ALA A 11 -29.50 -49.74 11.20
N THR A 12 -30.81 -49.84 11.00
CA THR A 12 -31.39 -50.23 9.73
C THR A 12 -31.07 -49.11 8.74
N GLU A 13 -29.99 -49.29 7.98
CA GLU A 13 -29.72 -48.53 6.76
C GLU A 13 -30.89 -48.83 5.81
N GLY A 14 -31.93 -47.99 5.88
CA GLY A 14 -33.00 -48.00 4.88
C GLY A 14 -32.38 -47.78 3.49
N PRO A 15 -32.96 -48.35 2.43
CA PRO A 15 -32.42 -48.19 1.09
C PRO A 15 -32.36 -46.69 0.80
N LEU A 16 -31.15 -46.17 0.58
CA LEU A 16 -30.92 -44.80 0.16
C LEU A 16 -31.78 -44.55 -1.08
N ASP A 17 -32.90 -43.85 -0.87
CA ASP A 17 -33.90 -43.67 -1.90
C ASP A 17 -33.36 -42.71 -2.96
N ILE A 18 -32.95 -43.30 -4.08
CA ILE A 18 -32.38 -42.59 -5.23
C ILE A 18 -33.35 -41.51 -5.73
N ALA A 19 -34.66 -41.71 -5.55
CA ALA A 19 -35.67 -40.70 -5.89
C ALA A 19 -35.60 -39.47 -4.97
N SER A 20 -35.37 -39.67 -3.67
CA SER A 20 -35.14 -38.61 -2.70
C SER A 20 -33.84 -37.83 -2.97
N ILE A 21 -32.75 -38.52 -3.35
CA ILE A 21 -31.50 -37.86 -3.74
C ILE A 21 -31.68 -37.06 -5.04
N LYS A 22 -32.39 -37.63 -6.03
CA LYS A 22 -32.68 -36.94 -7.29
C LYS A 22 -33.55 -35.71 -7.07
N SER A 23 -34.54 -35.78 -6.17
CA SER A 23 -35.36 -34.63 -5.77
C SER A 23 -34.53 -33.50 -5.14
N ILE A 24 -33.55 -33.83 -4.31
CA ILE A 24 -32.66 -32.84 -3.69
C ILE A 24 -31.73 -32.23 -4.74
N MET A 25 -31.23 -33.05 -5.67
CA MET A 25 -30.32 -32.62 -6.74
C MET A 25 -31.04 -31.79 -7.82
N ASP A 26 -32.28 -32.15 -8.18
CA ASP A 26 -33.12 -31.41 -9.14
C ASP A 26 -33.56 -30.04 -8.56
N GLY A 27 -33.63 -29.91 -7.24
CA GLY A 27 -33.89 -28.64 -6.54
C GLY A 27 -32.62 -27.82 -6.24
N PHE A 28 -31.43 -28.36 -6.51
CA PHE A 28 -30.16 -27.69 -6.25
C PHE A 28 -29.77 -26.88 -7.48
N ASP A 29 -30.16 -25.60 -7.52
CA ASP A 29 -29.71 -24.68 -8.56
C ASP A 29 -28.37 -24.04 -8.16
N PRO A 30 -27.22 -24.49 -8.69
CA PRO A 30 -25.92 -23.93 -8.33
C PRO A 30 -25.78 -22.46 -8.74
N ALA A 31 -26.59 -21.95 -9.68
CA ALA A 31 -26.57 -20.54 -10.08
C ALA A 31 -27.15 -19.62 -8.99
N SER A 32 -28.06 -20.13 -8.15
CA SER A 32 -28.63 -19.38 -7.01
C SER A 32 -27.63 -19.14 -5.87
N LEU A 33 -26.53 -19.91 -5.82
CA LEU A 33 -25.43 -19.75 -4.87
C LEU A 33 -24.37 -18.75 -5.36
N LEU A 34 -24.39 -18.41 -6.65
CA LEU A 34 -23.47 -17.42 -7.19
C LEU A 34 -23.95 -16.02 -6.77
N PRO A 35 -23.10 -15.22 -6.11
CA PRO A 35 -23.44 -13.83 -5.84
C PRO A 35 -23.69 -13.12 -7.16
N ASP A 36 -24.64 -12.19 -7.14
CA ASP A 36 -25.01 -11.35 -8.27
C ASP A 36 -23.75 -10.68 -8.86
N LEU A 37 -23.24 -11.21 -9.98
CA LEU A 37 -21.94 -10.85 -10.54
C LEU A 37 -21.87 -9.35 -10.82
N SER A 38 -22.99 -8.71 -11.15
CA SER A 38 -23.09 -7.26 -11.36
C SER A 38 -22.69 -6.46 -10.12
N LYS A 39 -23.08 -6.91 -8.92
CA LYS A 39 -22.71 -6.30 -7.64
C LYS A 39 -21.24 -6.58 -7.31
N VAL A 40 -20.77 -7.79 -7.61
CA VAL A 40 -19.36 -8.16 -7.40
C VAL A 40 -18.44 -7.31 -8.28
N PHE A 41 -18.76 -7.12 -9.57
CA PHE A 41 -17.96 -6.31 -10.48
C PHE A 41 -18.00 -4.82 -10.14
N GLY A 42 -19.17 -4.27 -9.81
CA GLY A 42 -19.28 -2.88 -9.34
C GLY A 42 -18.50 -2.64 -8.05
N SER A 43 -18.54 -3.60 -7.12
CA SER A 43 -17.74 -3.56 -5.89
C SER A 43 -16.24 -3.66 -6.19
N LEU A 44 -15.83 -4.56 -7.10
CA LEU A 44 -14.43 -4.78 -7.47
C LEU A 44 -13.80 -3.53 -8.09
N VAL A 45 -14.48 -2.85 -9.03
CA VAL A 45 -14.01 -1.59 -9.62
C VAL A 45 -13.78 -0.53 -8.53
N GLY A 46 -14.73 -0.40 -7.60
CA GLY A 46 -14.62 0.53 -6.48
C GLY A 46 -13.43 0.21 -5.57
N VAL A 47 -13.28 -1.06 -5.20
CA VAL A 47 -12.18 -1.54 -4.34
C VAL A 47 -10.82 -1.31 -5.01
N CYS A 48 -10.65 -1.70 -6.28
CA CYS A 48 -9.40 -1.49 -7.01
C CYS A 48 -9.05 -0.01 -7.14
N ARG A 49 -10.03 0.86 -7.43
CA ARG A 49 -9.81 2.31 -7.51
C ARG A 49 -9.36 2.88 -6.17
N ILE A 50 -10.01 2.52 -5.07
CA ILE A 50 -9.64 3.00 -3.74
C ILE A 50 -8.23 2.50 -3.37
N ALA A 51 -7.94 1.22 -3.62
CA ALA A 51 -6.66 0.61 -3.30
C ALA A 51 -5.49 1.30 -4.02
N VAL A 52 -5.65 1.64 -5.30
CA VAL A 52 -4.62 2.33 -6.08
C VAL A 52 -4.51 3.81 -5.70
N MET A 53 -5.63 4.49 -5.39
CA MET A 53 -5.60 5.93 -5.13
C MET A 53 -5.14 6.32 -3.72
N ILE A 54 -5.27 5.44 -2.73
CA ILE A 54 -4.99 5.79 -1.34
C ILE A 54 -3.50 6.12 -1.10
N GLY A 55 -2.59 5.35 -1.70
CA GLY A 55 -1.14 5.54 -1.56
C GLY A 55 -0.66 6.91 -2.07
N PRO A 56 -0.95 7.28 -3.33
CA PRO A 56 -0.59 8.56 -3.91
C PRO A 56 -1.19 9.76 -3.17
N VAL A 57 -2.46 9.66 -2.77
CA VAL A 57 -3.15 10.74 -2.03
C VAL A 57 -2.54 10.95 -0.65
N ILE A 58 -2.28 9.88 0.10
CA ILE A 58 -1.61 9.98 1.41
C ILE A 58 -0.21 10.57 1.23
N THR A 59 0.53 10.12 0.22
CA THR A 59 1.87 10.65 -0.07
C THR A 59 1.84 12.14 -0.39
N LEU A 60 0.87 12.58 -1.19
CA LEU A 60 0.67 13.99 -1.51
C LEU A 60 0.36 14.81 -0.26
N ILE A 61 -0.59 14.37 0.56
CA ILE A 61 -0.95 15.05 1.81
C ILE A 61 0.29 15.15 2.72
N LEU A 62 1.05 14.07 2.86
CA LEU A 62 2.25 14.04 3.68
C LEU A 62 3.33 14.98 3.14
N GLY A 63 3.56 15.00 1.83
CA GLY A 63 4.52 15.90 1.19
C GLY A 63 4.15 17.37 1.35
N LEU A 64 2.87 17.72 1.17
CA LEU A 64 2.37 19.08 1.42
C LEU A 64 2.49 19.44 2.91
N ALA A 65 2.22 18.50 3.81
CA ALA A 65 2.38 18.73 5.24
C ALA A 65 3.85 19.00 5.62
N TYR A 66 4.79 18.33 4.98
CA TYR A 66 6.23 18.62 5.13
C TYR A 66 6.65 19.95 4.52
N LEU A 67 5.94 20.48 3.52
CA LEU A 67 6.21 21.82 2.97
C LEU A 67 5.68 22.95 3.85
N PHE A 68 4.42 22.84 4.30
CA PHE A 68 3.70 23.94 4.94
C PHE A 68 3.72 23.88 6.47
N PHE A 69 3.74 22.68 7.04
CA PHE A 69 3.66 22.46 8.49
C PHE A 69 4.96 21.89 9.07
N ALA A 70 6.10 22.08 8.38
CA ALA A 70 7.40 21.65 8.86
C ALA A 70 7.67 22.22 10.27
N PRO A 71 7.91 21.37 11.28
CA PRO A 71 8.17 21.84 12.64
C PRO A 71 9.47 22.63 12.67
N LYS A 72 9.47 23.73 13.45
CA LYS A 72 10.58 24.68 13.52
C LYS A 72 11.84 24.08 14.15
N GLU A 73 11.68 23.03 14.95
CA GLU A 73 12.73 22.28 15.63
C GLU A 73 12.65 20.79 15.23
N ALA A 74 13.76 20.08 15.41
CA ALA A 74 13.83 18.66 15.14
C ALA A 74 12.95 17.91 16.16
N ASN A 75 11.78 17.46 15.71
CA ASN A 75 10.82 16.74 16.52
C ASN A 75 10.82 15.25 16.13
N TYR A 76 10.79 14.37 17.12
CA TYR A 76 10.69 12.93 16.89
C TYR A 76 9.25 12.46 16.66
N TYR A 77 8.22 13.32 16.63
CA TYR A 77 6.84 12.89 16.34
C TYR A 77 6.42 13.17 14.90
N PHE A 78 6.76 14.33 14.35
CA PHE A 78 6.24 14.78 13.05
C PHE A 78 7.34 15.28 12.11
N GLY A 79 7.22 14.96 10.83
CA GLY A 79 8.17 15.35 9.77
C GLY A 79 8.98 14.17 9.21
N TYR A 80 9.55 14.38 8.02
CA TYR A 80 10.49 13.45 7.39
C TYR A 80 11.76 13.25 8.23
N ARG A 81 12.01 12.02 8.67
CA ARG A 81 13.15 11.70 9.52
C ARG A 81 14.25 11.08 8.70
N CYS A 82 15.29 11.85 8.47
CA CYS A 82 16.55 11.36 7.93
C CYS A 82 17.64 11.54 8.98
N TYR A 83 18.50 10.53 9.15
CA TYR A 83 19.62 10.55 10.10
C TYR A 83 20.48 11.82 9.96
N PHE A 84 20.81 12.19 8.73
CA PHE A 84 21.60 13.41 8.42
C PHE A 84 20.82 14.71 8.62
N GLY A 85 19.48 14.65 8.53
CA GLY A 85 18.61 15.81 8.76
C GLY A 85 18.39 16.12 10.24
N MET A 86 18.43 15.12 11.12
CA MET A 86 18.13 15.30 12.54
C MET A 86 19.31 15.86 13.37
N GLY A 87 20.52 15.92 12.81
CA GLY A 87 21.71 16.38 13.55
C GLY A 87 21.71 17.87 13.92
N SER A 88 20.96 18.71 13.20
CA SER A 88 20.80 20.13 13.51
C SER A 88 19.46 20.66 13.02
N VAL A 89 18.96 21.75 13.62
CA VAL A 89 17.70 22.41 13.18
C VAL A 89 17.80 22.89 11.73
N ARG A 90 19.00 23.27 11.28
CA ARG A 90 19.23 23.75 9.92
C ARG A 90 19.17 22.61 8.90
N ALA A 91 19.82 21.48 9.20
CA ALA A 91 19.72 20.26 8.40
C ALA A 91 18.28 19.75 8.36
N TRP A 92 17.57 19.80 9.50
CA TRP A 92 16.19 19.37 9.62
C TRP A 92 15.27 20.13 8.69
N ARG A 93 15.28 21.47 8.73
CA ARG A 93 14.45 22.32 7.87
C ARG A 93 14.75 22.09 6.39
N PHE A 94 16.03 21.89 6.04
CA PHE A 94 16.42 21.56 4.67
C PHE A 94 15.82 20.22 4.23
N THR A 95 15.96 19.17 5.05
CA THR A 95 15.42 17.85 4.72
C THR A 95 13.90 17.83 4.66
N GLN A 96 13.20 18.57 5.53
CA GLN A 96 11.74 18.70 5.45
C GLN A 96 11.30 19.34 4.15
N ARG A 97 11.96 20.44 3.75
CA ARG A 97 11.60 21.14 2.51
C ARG A 97 11.86 20.27 1.29
N ILE A 98 12.99 19.57 1.23
CA ILE A 98 13.28 18.66 0.11
C ILE A 98 12.34 17.46 0.10
N ALA A 99 12.10 16.84 1.26
CA ALA A 99 11.15 15.75 1.37
C ALA A 99 9.75 16.17 0.92
N GLY A 100 9.29 17.35 1.36
CA GLY A 100 8.00 17.87 0.96
C GLY A 100 7.89 18.18 -0.53
N MET A 101 8.95 18.74 -1.16
CA MET A 101 8.97 18.97 -2.61
C MET A 101 8.96 17.65 -3.39
N ILE A 102 9.81 16.67 -3.00
CA ILE A 102 9.93 15.39 -3.71
C ILE A 102 8.69 14.53 -3.49
N LEU A 103 8.28 14.29 -2.25
CA LEU A 103 7.10 13.47 -1.94
C LEU A 103 5.80 14.15 -2.36
N GLY A 104 5.69 15.47 -2.17
CA GLY A 104 4.50 16.22 -2.60
C GLY A 104 4.37 16.25 -4.12
N GLY A 105 5.46 16.53 -4.84
CA GLY A 105 5.48 16.48 -6.30
C GLY A 105 5.21 15.08 -6.84
N LEU A 106 5.87 14.06 -6.29
CA LEU A 106 5.68 12.66 -6.67
C LEU A 106 4.24 12.20 -6.38
N GLY A 107 3.71 12.50 -5.19
CA GLY A 107 2.35 12.18 -4.80
C GLY A 107 1.31 12.83 -5.73
N LEU A 108 1.53 14.08 -6.14
CA LEU A 108 0.64 14.77 -7.10
C LEU A 108 0.66 14.09 -8.47
N ILE A 109 1.85 13.83 -9.00
CA ILE A 109 2.01 13.18 -10.32
C ILE A 109 1.37 11.78 -10.30
N LEU A 110 1.67 10.99 -9.27
CA LEU A 110 1.09 9.66 -9.11
C LEU A 110 -0.43 9.74 -8.99
N THR A 111 -0.98 10.63 -8.16
CA THR A 111 -2.43 10.79 -7.99
C THR A 111 -3.13 11.09 -9.31
N VAL A 112 -2.56 11.97 -10.14
CA VAL A 112 -3.14 12.31 -11.45
C VAL A 112 -3.07 11.12 -12.40
N ILE A 113 -1.92 10.45 -12.49
CA ILE A 113 -1.74 9.30 -13.39
C ILE A 113 -2.68 8.16 -12.97
N THR A 114 -2.73 7.82 -11.69
CA THR A 114 -3.58 6.74 -11.19
C THR A 114 -5.06 7.08 -11.26
N ALA A 115 -5.44 8.35 -11.13
CA ALA A 115 -6.83 8.77 -11.38
C ALA A 115 -7.24 8.51 -12.83
N ILE A 116 -6.36 8.80 -13.79
CA ILE A 116 -6.60 8.53 -15.21
C ILE A 116 -6.69 7.02 -15.47
N VAL A 117 -5.75 6.23 -14.94
CA VAL A 117 -5.74 4.77 -15.11
C VAL A 117 -7.01 4.14 -14.51
N THR A 118 -7.36 4.51 -13.29
CA THR A 118 -8.53 3.95 -12.58
C THR A 118 -9.86 4.45 -13.14
N ALA A 119 -9.89 5.53 -13.92
CA ALA A 119 -11.08 5.95 -14.66
C ALA A 119 -11.49 4.91 -15.71
N GLY A 120 -10.51 4.22 -16.33
CA GLY A 120 -10.74 3.18 -17.33
C GLY A 120 -11.15 1.81 -16.78
N TYR A 121 -11.12 1.60 -15.46
CA TYR A 121 -11.39 0.28 -14.85
C TYR A 121 -12.80 -0.25 -15.11
N GLY A 122 -13.79 0.63 -15.31
CA GLY A 122 -15.17 0.21 -15.57
C GLY A 122 -15.38 -0.49 -16.91
N SER A 123 -14.42 -0.41 -17.84
CA SER A 123 -14.48 -1.06 -19.16
C SER A 123 -13.52 -2.23 -19.31
N MET A 124 -12.78 -2.59 -18.26
CA MET A 124 -11.79 -3.67 -18.30
C MET A 124 -12.39 -5.00 -17.86
N ASP A 125 -11.84 -6.10 -18.38
CA ASP A 125 -12.09 -7.42 -17.80
C ASP A 125 -11.60 -7.45 -16.34
N PRO A 126 -12.29 -8.14 -15.42
CA PRO A 126 -11.90 -8.22 -14.01
C PRO A 126 -10.45 -8.64 -13.79
N MET A 127 -9.94 -9.59 -14.56
CA MET A 127 -8.58 -10.10 -14.39
C MET A 127 -7.55 -9.04 -14.81
N ASP A 128 -7.78 -8.37 -15.93
CA ASP A 128 -6.92 -7.29 -16.43
C ASP A 128 -6.92 -6.08 -15.49
N MET A 129 -8.08 -5.74 -14.92
CA MET A 129 -8.19 -4.67 -13.94
C MET A 129 -7.37 -4.96 -12.68
N VAL A 130 -7.43 -6.19 -12.16
CA VAL A 130 -6.65 -6.59 -10.98
C VAL A 130 -5.16 -6.51 -11.28
N TRP A 131 -4.71 -6.98 -12.44
CA TRP A 131 -3.29 -6.89 -12.82
C TRP A 131 -2.85 -5.43 -13.06
N SER A 132 -3.72 -4.59 -13.62
CA SER A 132 -3.46 -3.16 -13.73
C SER A 132 -3.26 -2.53 -12.34
N ALA A 133 -4.13 -2.86 -11.38
CA ALA A 133 -4.04 -2.36 -10.01
C ALA A 133 -2.75 -2.82 -9.31
N VAL A 134 -2.38 -4.10 -9.40
CA VAL A 134 -1.13 -4.62 -8.83
C VAL A 134 0.10 -3.96 -9.47
N SER A 135 0.07 -3.73 -10.78
CA SER A 135 1.16 -3.05 -11.49
C SER A 135 1.30 -1.60 -11.02
N CYS A 136 0.19 -0.87 -10.85
CA CYS A 136 0.20 0.48 -10.28
C CYS A 136 0.81 0.49 -8.87
N LEU A 137 0.34 -0.37 -7.98
CA LEU A 137 0.86 -0.47 -6.61
C LEU A 137 2.36 -0.79 -6.57
N THR A 138 2.81 -1.65 -7.48
CA THR A 138 4.24 -1.99 -7.62
C THR A 138 5.05 -0.77 -8.01
N TRP A 139 4.60 -0.03 -9.04
CA TRP A 139 5.29 1.18 -9.49
C TRP A 139 5.25 2.31 -8.47
N GLU A 140 4.14 2.50 -7.77
CA GLU A 140 4.04 3.46 -6.66
C GLU A 140 5.07 3.14 -5.57
N ALA A 141 5.16 1.88 -5.14
CA ALA A 141 6.12 1.45 -4.13
C ALA A 141 7.58 1.68 -4.57
N VAL A 142 7.91 1.32 -5.82
CA VAL A 142 9.25 1.52 -6.39
C VAL A 142 9.61 3.00 -6.46
N LEU A 143 8.70 3.84 -6.97
CA LEU A 143 8.96 5.28 -7.12
C LEU A 143 9.05 5.98 -5.76
N LEU A 144 8.24 5.58 -4.79
CA LEU A 144 8.32 6.09 -3.41
C LEU A 144 9.64 5.72 -2.73
N LEU A 145 10.11 4.48 -2.95
CA LEU A 145 11.41 4.03 -2.45
C LEU A 145 12.54 4.86 -3.07
N ILE A 146 12.51 5.06 -4.39
CA ILE A 146 13.49 5.90 -5.10
C ILE A 146 13.46 7.33 -4.58
N GLY A 147 12.28 7.93 -4.40
CA GLY A 147 12.12 9.28 -3.84
C GLY A 147 12.72 9.39 -2.43
N THR A 148 12.46 8.41 -1.58
CA THR A 148 13.01 8.34 -0.21
C THR A 148 14.54 8.23 -0.21
N ILE A 149 15.10 7.37 -1.05
CA ILE A 149 16.55 7.22 -1.23
C ILE A 149 17.14 8.54 -1.74
N ALA A 150 16.52 9.18 -2.73
CA ALA A 150 16.98 10.46 -3.27
C ALA A 150 17.04 11.54 -2.19
N ILE A 151 15.99 11.68 -1.36
CA ILE A 151 15.98 12.64 -0.25
C ILE A 151 17.13 12.34 0.72
N ASN A 152 17.33 11.07 1.08
CA ASN A 152 18.38 10.65 2.01
C ASN A 152 19.79 10.90 1.46
N LEU A 153 20.02 10.62 0.18
CA LEU A 153 21.29 10.87 -0.49
C LEU A 153 21.58 12.37 -0.62
N ILE A 154 20.57 13.18 -0.95
CA ILE A 154 20.72 14.64 -0.99
C ILE A 154 21.05 15.20 0.40
N ALA A 155 20.41 14.67 1.45
CA ALA A 155 20.72 15.03 2.82
C ALA A 155 22.17 14.63 3.18
N MET A 156 22.58 13.40 2.87
CA MET A 156 23.93 12.88 3.12
C MET A 156 25.02 13.64 2.36
N ALA A 157 24.74 14.09 1.14
CA ALA A 157 25.69 14.85 0.34
C ALA A 157 25.94 16.25 0.92
N ASN A 158 24.92 16.85 1.54
CA ASN A 158 25.00 18.21 2.09
C ASN A 158 25.42 18.24 3.56
N PHE A 159 25.08 17.22 4.37
CA PHE A 159 25.24 17.25 5.83
C PHE A 159 26.03 16.06 6.38
N ASP A 160 26.79 16.32 7.44
CA ASP A 160 27.42 15.32 8.33
C ASP A 160 26.37 14.71 9.29
N ALA A 161 26.69 13.59 9.93
CA ALA A 161 25.95 13.01 11.05
C ALA A 161 25.70 13.99 12.20
N LYS A 162 26.58 14.99 12.38
CA LYS A 162 26.37 16.11 13.34
C LYS A 162 25.43 17.20 12.83
N GLY A 163 24.89 17.09 11.61
CA GLY A 163 24.00 18.09 11.01
C GLY A 163 24.70 19.38 10.54
N GLU A 164 26.03 19.37 10.47
CA GLU A 164 26.85 20.44 9.90
C GLU A 164 27.02 20.26 8.39
N TYR A 165 27.21 21.35 7.65
CA TYR A 165 27.48 21.25 6.22
C TYR A 165 28.76 20.45 5.97
N ARG A 166 28.70 19.45 5.10
CA ARG A 166 29.91 18.78 4.62
C ARG A 166 30.77 19.80 3.90
N ARG A 167 31.92 20.14 4.48
CA ARG A 167 32.96 20.86 3.75
C ARG A 167 33.36 19.98 2.57
N LYS A 168 33.19 20.47 1.33
CA LYS A 168 33.75 19.80 0.16
C LYS A 168 35.23 19.59 0.42
N ALA A 169 35.66 18.33 0.44
CA ALA A 169 37.08 17.97 0.54
C ALA A 169 37.80 18.63 -0.63
N GLY A 170 38.57 19.69 -0.36
CA GLY A 170 39.16 20.50 -1.43
C GLY A 170 39.70 21.88 -1.05
N LYS A 171 39.42 22.42 0.15
CA LYS A 171 40.22 23.55 0.64
C LYS A 171 41.33 23.05 1.56
N PRO A 172 42.61 23.05 1.12
CA PRO A 172 43.71 22.76 2.02
C PRO A 172 43.64 23.75 3.20
N LYS A 173 43.92 23.26 4.40
CA LYS A 173 44.30 24.14 5.52
C LYS A 173 45.51 24.92 5.01
N ASN A 174 45.39 26.24 4.89
CA ASN A 174 46.60 27.06 4.76
C ASN A 174 47.50 26.71 5.95
N PRO A 175 48.78 26.38 5.74
CA PRO A 175 49.70 26.17 6.84
C PRO A 175 49.81 27.48 7.65
N PRO A 176 50.00 27.39 8.97
CA PRO A 176 50.19 28.57 9.80
C PRO A 176 51.42 29.35 9.29
N ARG A 177 51.22 30.64 9.03
CA ARG A 177 52.29 31.65 9.00
C ARG A 177 52.00 32.63 10.13
#